data_AF-A0A135VQN6-F1
#
_entry.id   AF-A0A135VQN6-F1
#
_cell.length_a   1.000
_cell.length_b   1.000
_cell.length_c   1.000
_cell.angle_alpha   90.00
_cell.angle_beta   90.00
_cell.angle_gamma   90.00
#
_symmetry.space_group_name_H-M   'P 1'
#
loop_
_entity.id
_entity.type
_entity.pdbx_description
1 polymer ?
#
loop_
_entity_poly.entity_id
_entity_poly.type
_entity_poly.pdbx_seq_one_letter_code
_entity_poly.pdbx_strand_id
1 'polypeptide(L)'
;MLTWHADAGLEQARNHIVRNLLGGLIGSVVGAGVLAILLAPHPVAYPSPFDNIWVLLVGCENLQQSVPHLLDPNTAGSFLASWLVIGVVVAPFSKSYWNAVRTSVWVGVVIGIVSLSSILIVNPAFWTSATRNWDLVVLFSTSIIVGLLSLVAALPLVKLISLAQSETKLPPPESILTTCECGAVFKSRPLLCSECGRQLSKRE
;
A
#
# COMPACT_ATOMS: atom_id res chain seq x y z
N MET A 1 -17.41 -26.35 -14.04
CA MET A 1 -16.02 -26.34 -13.51
C MET A 1 -15.26 -25.05 -13.84
N LEU A 2 -15.60 -24.30 -14.90
CA LEU A 2 -15.00 -22.99 -15.21
C LEU A 2 -15.41 -21.85 -14.25
N THR A 3 -16.56 -21.96 -13.57
CA THR A 3 -17.06 -20.94 -12.62
C THR A 3 -16.26 -20.89 -11.32
N TRP A 4 -15.84 -22.05 -10.79
CA TRP A 4 -15.12 -22.15 -9.52
C TRP A 4 -13.73 -21.47 -9.53
N HIS A 5 -13.03 -21.48 -10.67
CA HIS A 5 -11.74 -20.79 -10.79
C HIS A 5 -11.88 -19.28 -10.96
N ALA A 6 -13.00 -18.80 -11.53
CA ALA A 6 -13.27 -17.37 -11.64
C ALA A 6 -13.56 -16.74 -10.26
N ASP A 7 -14.33 -17.45 -9.43
CA ASP A 7 -14.71 -16.97 -8.09
C ASP A 7 -13.49 -16.86 -7.14
N ALA A 8 -12.61 -17.86 -7.15
CA ALA A 8 -11.38 -17.85 -6.36
C ALA A 8 -10.41 -16.71 -6.77
N GLY A 9 -10.31 -16.43 -8.07
CA GLY A 9 -9.48 -15.33 -8.58
C GLY A 9 -10.01 -13.95 -8.17
N LEU A 10 -11.33 -13.76 -8.20
CA LEU A 10 -11.99 -12.51 -7.78
C LEU A 10 -11.82 -12.24 -6.29
N GLU A 11 -11.97 -13.27 -5.45
CA GLU A 11 -11.79 -13.13 -4.01
C GLU A 11 -10.34 -12.79 -3.65
N GLN A 12 -9.37 -13.43 -4.30
CA GLN A 12 -7.97 -13.11 -4.11
C GLN A 12 -7.65 -11.67 -4.54
N ALA A 13 -8.14 -11.23 -5.70
CA ALA A 13 -7.97 -9.85 -6.16
C ALA A 13 -8.59 -8.83 -5.20
N ARG A 14 -9.81 -9.07 -4.71
CA ARG A 14 -10.49 -8.24 -3.70
C ARG A 14 -9.65 -8.10 -2.42
N ASN A 15 -9.13 -9.22 -1.92
CA ASN A 15 -8.32 -9.23 -0.69
C ASN A 15 -7.01 -8.43 -0.86
N HIS A 16 -6.42 -8.42 -2.07
CA HIS A 16 -5.27 -7.57 -2.36
C HIS A 16 -5.64 -6.08 -2.38
N ILE A 17 -6.77 -5.72 -2.98
CA ILE A 17 -7.24 -4.32 -3.04
C ILE A 17 -7.51 -3.79 -1.63
N VAL A 18 -8.29 -4.54 -0.83
CA VAL A 18 -8.66 -4.14 0.53
C VAL A 18 -7.43 -3.96 1.42
N ARG A 19 -6.43 -4.85 1.32
CA ARG A 19 -5.19 -4.73 2.11
C ARG A 19 -4.37 -3.50 1.74
N ASN A 20 -4.26 -3.19 0.46
CA ASN A 20 -3.52 -2.00 0.01
C ASN A 20 -4.27 -0.71 0.41
N LEU A 21 -5.60 -0.70 0.29
CA LEU A 21 -6.43 0.41 0.77
C LEU A 21 -6.25 0.61 2.28
N LEU A 22 -6.33 -0.46 3.07
CA LEU A 22 -6.19 -0.40 4.52
C LEU A 22 -4.79 0.08 4.94
N GLY A 23 -3.74 -0.42 4.28
CA GLY A 23 -2.37 0.06 4.51
C GLY A 23 -2.22 1.54 4.16
N GLY A 24 -2.84 2.00 3.07
CA GLY A 24 -2.84 3.40 2.67
C GLY A 24 -3.58 4.30 3.67
N LEU A 25 -4.73 3.85 4.15
CA LEU A 25 -5.51 4.55 5.17
C LEU A 25 -4.74 4.68 6.48
N ILE A 26 -4.28 3.55 7.04
CA ILE A 26 -3.55 3.53 8.32
C ILE A 26 -2.25 4.33 8.19
N GLY A 27 -1.51 4.15 7.11
CA GLY A 27 -0.29 4.92 6.84
C GLY A 27 -0.55 6.43 6.82
N SER A 28 -1.62 6.87 6.15
CA SER A 28 -1.98 8.30 6.09
C SER A 28 -2.38 8.86 7.45
N VAL A 29 -3.20 8.14 8.23
CA VAL A 29 -3.63 8.59 9.57
C VAL A 29 -2.43 8.68 10.52
N VAL A 30 -1.57 7.66 10.56
CA VAL A 30 -0.38 7.66 11.40
C VAL A 30 0.58 8.76 10.97
N GLY A 31 0.82 8.90 9.66
CA GLY A 31 1.67 9.94 9.10
C GLY A 31 1.19 11.35 9.45
N ALA A 32 -0.10 11.62 9.29
CA ALA A 32 -0.71 12.90 9.62
C ALA A 32 -0.55 13.23 11.12
N GLY A 33 -0.80 12.25 11.99
CA GLY A 33 -0.61 12.40 13.43
C GLY A 33 0.85 12.65 13.83
N VAL A 34 1.79 11.87 13.27
CA VAL A 34 3.23 12.05 13.52
C VAL A 34 3.69 13.43 13.06
N LEU A 35 3.33 13.84 11.85
CA LEU A 35 3.73 15.14 11.32
C LEU A 35 3.15 16.29 12.15
N ALA A 36 1.89 16.19 12.58
CA ALA A 36 1.27 17.19 13.43
C ALA A 36 1.97 17.31 14.80
N ILE A 37 2.45 16.20 15.38
CA ILE A 37 3.24 16.24 16.62
C ILE A 37 4.61 16.90 16.37
N LEU A 38 5.28 16.53 15.27
CA LEU A 38 6.64 17.01 14.96
C LEU A 38 6.68 18.48 14.54
N LEU A 39 5.70 18.95 13.78
CA LEU A 39 5.61 20.35 13.35
C LEU A 39 4.92 21.25 14.38
N ALA A 40 4.12 20.67 15.29
CA ALA A 40 3.27 21.39 16.23
C ALA A 40 2.55 22.59 15.57
N PRO A 41 1.86 22.39 14.43
CA PRO A 41 1.31 23.50 13.67
C PRO A 41 0.26 24.24 14.48
N HIS A 42 0.16 25.54 14.26
CA HIS A 42 -0.91 26.33 14.88
C HIS A 42 -2.28 25.74 14.52
N PRO A 43 -3.20 25.61 15.48
CA PRO A 43 -4.51 25.04 15.21
C PRO A 43 -5.24 25.89 14.17
N VAL A 44 -5.59 25.26 13.04
CA VAL A 44 -6.51 25.87 12.07
C VAL A 44 -7.91 25.84 12.69
N ALA A 45 -8.61 26.97 12.64
CA ALA A 45 -9.96 27.08 13.20
C ALA A 45 -10.98 26.40 12.28
N TYR A 46 -11.20 25.10 12.49
CA TYR A 46 -12.28 24.37 11.84
C TYR A 46 -13.61 24.60 12.57
N PRO A 47 -14.74 24.68 11.84
CA PRO A 47 -16.07 24.70 12.45
C PRO A 47 -16.37 23.37 13.13
N SER A 48 -17.13 23.42 14.24
CA SER A 48 -17.60 22.20 14.92
C SER A 48 -18.50 21.38 13.98
N PRO A 49 -18.38 20.02 13.94
CA PRO A 49 -17.59 19.14 14.82
C PRO A 49 -16.19 18.76 14.29
N PHE A 50 -15.72 19.42 13.23
CA PHE A 50 -14.46 19.08 12.56
C PHE A 50 -13.21 19.53 13.34
N ASP A 51 -13.41 20.42 14.31
CA ASP A 51 -12.42 20.80 15.31
C ASP A 51 -11.86 19.58 16.06
N ASN A 52 -12.62 18.50 16.26
CA ASN A 52 -12.12 17.29 16.93
C ASN A 52 -11.14 16.47 16.08
N ILE A 53 -11.18 16.58 14.76
CA ILE A 53 -10.33 15.82 13.82
C ILE A 53 -9.30 16.69 13.12
N TRP A 54 -9.06 17.90 13.64
CA TRP A 54 -8.19 18.91 13.03
C TRP A 54 -6.77 18.38 12.75
N VAL A 55 -6.24 17.54 13.64
CA VAL A 55 -4.91 16.91 13.51
C VAL A 55 -4.80 16.11 12.21
N LEU A 56 -5.85 15.37 11.86
CA LEU A 56 -5.88 14.58 10.64
C LEU A 56 -5.97 15.47 9.40
N LEU A 57 -6.84 16.49 9.44
CA LEU A 57 -7.05 17.44 8.34
C LEU A 57 -5.77 18.23 8.03
N VAL A 58 -5.22 18.90 9.05
CA VAL A 58 -3.99 19.70 8.96
C VAL A 58 -2.78 18.82 8.69
N GLY A 59 -2.71 17.63 9.30
CA GLY A 59 -1.61 16.69 9.07
C GLY A 59 -1.55 16.21 7.61
N CYS A 60 -2.69 15.83 7.02
CA CYS A 60 -2.76 15.45 5.62
C CYS A 60 -2.48 16.63 4.68
N GLU A 61 -3.00 17.82 4.97
CA GLU A 61 -2.69 19.04 4.20
C GLU A 61 -1.19 19.35 4.21
N ASN A 62 -0.54 19.32 5.37
CA ASN A 62 0.92 19.48 5.44
C ASN A 62 1.66 18.37 4.70
N LEU A 63 1.25 17.11 4.84
CA LEU A 63 1.85 16.00 4.07
C LEU A 63 1.73 16.22 2.56
N GLN A 64 0.60 16.74 2.07
CA GLN A 64 0.42 17.08 0.66
C GLN A 64 1.43 18.15 0.21
N GLN A 65 1.76 19.08 1.09
CA GLN A 65 2.73 20.15 0.87
C GLN A 65 4.19 19.73 1.17
N SER A 66 4.48 18.44 1.33
CA SER A 66 5.85 17.99 1.68
C SER A 66 6.93 18.49 0.72
N VAL A 67 6.68 18.44 -0.60
CA VAL A 67 7.70 18.75 -1.63
C VAL A 67 8.33 20.13 -1.47
N PRO A 68 7.56 21.25 -1.41
CA PRO A 68 8.15 22.56 -1.20
C PRO A 68 8.89 22.70 0.14
N HIS A 69 8.47 21.95 1.18
CA HIS A 69 9.07 22.01 2.51
C HIS A 69 10.27 21.06 2.72
N LEU A 70 10.53 20.13 1.81
CA LEU A 70 11.71 19.24 1.90
C LEU A 70 13.05 19.98 1.76
N LEU A 71 13.04 21.18 1.19
CA LEU A 71 14.24 22.02 1.05
C LEU A 71 14.42 23.01 2.21
N ASP A 72 13.41 23.15 3.07
CA ASP A 72 13.50 24.02 4.24
C ASP A 72 14.15 23.25 5.41
N PRO A 73 15.35 23.65 5.86
CA PRO A 73 16.08 22.91 6.90
C PRO A 73 15.33 22.83 8.23
N ASN A 74 14.39 23.73 8.49
CA ASN A 74 13.62 23.74 9.74
C ASN A 74 12.53 22.66 9.77
N THR A 75 11.98 22.30 8.61
CA THR A 75 10.84 21.40 8.51
C THR A 75 11.17 20.09 7.80
N ALA A 76 12.24 20.04 7.00
CA ALA A 76 12.66 18.87 6.24
C ALA A 76 12.85 17.61 7.10
N GLY A 77 13.43 17.76 8.30
CA GLY A 77 13.62 16.64 9.23
C GLY A 77 12.29 16.00 9.65
N SER A 78 11.28 16.82 9.98
CA SER A 78 9.94 16.36 10.37
C SER A 78 9.21 15.67 9.22
N PHE A 79 9.34 16.20 8.00
CA PHE A 79 8.78 15.59 6.80
C PHE A 79 9.44 14.24 6.48
N LEU A 80 10.77 14.18 6.47
CA LEU A 80 11.52 12.94 6.24
C LEU A 80 11.16 11.87 7.28
N ALA A 81 11.16 12.23 8.57
CA ALA A 81 10.77 11.33 9.65
C ALA A 81 9.35 10.79 9.46
N SER A 82 8.40 11.65 9.11
CA SER A 82 7.01 11.25 8.88
C SER A 82 6.88 10.27 7.71
N TRP A 83 7.54 10.53 6.57
CA TRP A 83 7.54 9.63 5.42
C TRP A 83 8.21 8.27 5.70
N LEU A 84 9.28 8.27 6.50
CA LEU A 84 9.90 7.02 6.97
C LEU A 84 8.91 6.20 7.81
N VAL A 85 8.21 6.84 8.77
CA VAL A 85 7.21 6.17 9.59
C VAL A 85 6.06 5.62 8.74
N ILE A 86 5.54 6.41 7.79
CA ILE A 86 4.51 5.94 6.84
C ILE A 86 4.98 4.70 6.09
N GLY A 87 6.21 4.72 5.57
CA GLY A 87 6.77 3.58 4.84
C GLY A 87 6.91 2.33 5.72
N VAL A 88 7.32 2.49 6.99
CA VAL A 88 7.40 1.39 7.97
C VAL A 88 6.02 0.79 8.23
N VAL A 89 5.00 1.64 8.43
CA VAL A 89 3.61 1.22 8.67
C VAL A 89 3.01 0.52 7.45
N VAL A 90 3.33 0.97 6.25
CA VAL A 90 2.81 0.44 4.97
C VAL A 90 3.45 -0.90 4.60
N ALA A 91 4.72 -1.13 4.93
CA ALA A 91 5.45 -2.35 4.57
C ALA A 91 4.75 -3.68 4.92
N PRO A 92 4.19 -3.91 6.13
CA PRO A 92 3.52 -5.18 6.46
C PRO A 92 2.27 -5.48 5.60
N PHE A 93 1.63 -4.44 5.05
CA PHE A 93 0.49 -4.60 4.14
C PHE A 93 0.96 -5.03 2.73
N SER A 94 2.22 -4.78 2.40
CA SER A 94 2.81 -4.94 1.08
C SER A 94 3.53 -6.29 0.94
N LYS A 95 2.86 -7.32 0.42
CA LYS A 95 3.47 -8.65 0.20
C LYS A 95 4.52 -8.70 -0.93
N SER A 96 4.57 -7.69 -1.78
CA SER A 96 5.46 -7.62 -2.94
C SER A 96 5.78 -6.17 -3.28
N TYR A 97 6.83 -5.95 -4.07
CA TYR A 97 7.23 -4.64 -4.58
C TYR A 97 6.04 -3.89 -5.22
N TRP A 98 5.26 -4.57 -6.05
CA TRP A 98 4.11 -3.95 -6.73
C TRP A 98 2.95 -3.63 -5.77
N ASN A 99 2.79 -4.40 -4.70
CA ASN A 99 1.81 -4.08 -3.66
C ASN A 99 2.25 -2.87 -2.83
N ALA A 100 3.55 -2.65 -2.63
CA ALA A 100 4.07 -1.44 -1.99
C ALA A 100 3.73 -0.20 -2.82
N VAL A 101 3.99 -0.23 -4.13
CA VAL A 101 3.61 0.86 -5.05
C VAL A 101 2.11 1.15 -4.99
N ARG A 102 1.27 0.12 -5.08
CA ARG A 102 -0.19 0.27 -4.97
C ARG A 102 -0.63 0.86 -3.63
N THR A 103 0.01 0.46 -2.53
CA THR A 103 -0.32 0.99 -1.20
C THR A 103 0.13 2.45 -1.06
N SER A 104 1.28 2.83 -1.59
CA SER A 104 1.75 4.22 -1.64
C SER A 104 0.86 5.12 -2.50
N VAL A 105 0.30 4.60 -3.60
CA VAL A 105 -0.74 5.31 -4.36
C VAL A 105 -1.99 5.52 -3.49
N TRP A 106 -2.42 4.52 -2.73
CA TRP A 106 -3.54 4.69 -1.79
C TRP A 106 -3.24 5.70 -0.68
N VAL A 107 -2.01 5.76 -0.16
CA VAL A 107 -1.59 6.84 0.76
C VAL A 107 -1.83 8.20 0.11
N GLY A 108 -1.37 8.40 -1.12
CA GLY A 108 -1.58 9.65 -1.85
C GLY A 108 -3.06 9.96 -2.09
N VAL A 109 -3.88 8.98 -2.46
CA VAL A 109 -5.33 9.16 -2.64
C VAL A 109 -6.00 9.60 -1.33
N VAL A 110 -5.71 8.92 -0.22
CA VAL A 110 -6.28 9.23 1.09
C VAL A 110 -5.87 10.63 1.54
N ILE A 111 -4.59 10.98 1.43
CA ILE A 111 -4.10 12.33 1.70
C ILE A 111 -4.86 13.35 0.86
N GLY A 112 -4.97 13.14 -0.46
CA GLY A 112 -5.67 14.07 -1.35
C GLY A 112 -7.15 14.29 -0.99
N ILE A 113 -7.88 13.22 -0.63
CA ILE A 113 -9.28 13.31 -0.21
C ILE A 113 -9.41 14.08 1.12
N VAL A 114 -8.55 13.77 2.09
CA VAL A 114 -8.58 14.44 3.41
C VAL A 114 -8.17 15.92 3.27
N SER A 115 -7.14 16.23 2.48
CA SER A 115 -6.73 17.60 2.20
C SER A 115 -7.81 18.39 1.45
N LEU A 116 -8.49 17.78 0.46
CA LEU A 116 -9.63 18.41 -0.18
C LEU A 116 -10.76 18.70 0.82
N SER A 117 -11.00 17.75 1.75
CA SER A 117 -12.01 17.94 2.79
C SER A 117 -11.63 19.10 3.70
N SER A 118 -10.37 19.21 4.11
CA SER A 118 -9.82 20.37 4.84
C SER A 118 -10.12 21.68 4.12
N ILE A 119 -9.73 21.77 2.83
CA ILE A 119 -9.92 22.96 2.00
C ILE A 119 -11.40 23.35 1.90
N LEU A 120 -12.30 22.39 1.65
CA LEU A 120 -13.73 22.66 1.52
C LEU A 120 -14.39 23.11 2.82
N ILE A 121 -13.91 22.60 3.96
CA ILE A 121 -14.43 22.99 5.27
C ILE A 121 -13.98 24.42 5.62
N VAL A 122 -12.72 24.76 5.36
CA VAL A 122 -12.15 26.08 5.69
C VAL A 122 -12.56 27.15 4.66
N ASN A 123 -12.65 26.78 3.38
CA ASN A 123 -12.99 27.67 2.29
C ASN A 123 -14.08 27.08 1.38
N PRO A 124 -15.37 27.23 1.74
CA PRO A 124 -16.48 26.75 0.92
C PRO A 124 -16.54 27.40 -0.47
N ALA A 125 -16.00 28.61 -0.63
CA ALA A 125 -15.94 29.32 -1.92
C ALA A 125 -15.00 28.64 -2.93
N PHE A 126 -14.17 27.68 -2.50
CA PHE A 126 -13.37 26.86 -3.41
C PHE A 126 -14.24 26.16 -4.48
N TRP A 127 -15.46 25.72 -4.13
CA TRP A 127 -16.33 25.01 -5.06
C TRP A 127 -16.84 25.86 -6.23
N THR A 128 -16.91 27.17 -6.04
CA THR A 128 -17.37 28.15 -7.02
C THR A 128 -16.22 28.91 -7.69
N SER A 129 -14.96 28.63 -7.31
CA SER A 129 -13.78 29.25 -7.92
C SER A 129 -13.64 28.87 -9.40
N ALA A 130 -13.22 29.83 -10.23
CA ALA A 130 -12.90 29.60 -11.64
C ALA A 130 -11.71 28.64 -11.84
N THR A 131 -10.78 28.58 -10.86
CA THR A 131 -9.58 27.73 -10.91
C THR A 131 -9.79 26.32 -10.36
N ARG A 132 -10.98 26.03 -9.80
CA ARG A 132 -11.27 24.80 -9.03
C ARG A 132 -10.76 23.52 -9.70
N ASN A 133 -11.07 23.33 -10.99
CA ASN A 133 -10.72 22.08 -11.68
C ASN A 133 -9.20 21.92 -11.81
N TRP A 134 -8.48 23.03 -12.06
CA TRP A 134 -7.02 23.02 -12.12
C TRP A 134 -6.43 22.73 -10.74
N ASP A 135 -6.94 23.40 -9.69
CA ASP A 135 -6.47 23.21 -8.32
C ASP A 135 -6.71 21.76 -7.84
N LEU A 136 -7.82 21.13 -8.22
CA LEU A 136 -8.10 19.72 -7.95
C LEU A 136 -7.08 18.80 -8.64
N VAL A 137 -6.75 19.05 -9.90
CA VAL A 137 -5.73 18.27 -10.63
C VAL A 137 -4.38 18.41 -9.95
N VAL A 138 -3.98 19.63 -9.59
CA VAL A 138 -2.71 19.88 -8.88
C VAL A 138 -2.70 19.20 -7.52
N LEU A 139 -3.79 19.31 -6.75
CA LEU A 139 -3.94 18.70 -5.43
C LEU A 139 -3.72 17.18 -5.53
N PHE A 140 -4.52 16.49 -6.34
CA PHE A 140 -4.44 15.03 -6.44
C PHE A 140 -3.13 14.56 -7.08
N SER A 141 -2.64 15.22 -8.12
CA SER A 141 -1.37 14.85 -8.75
C SER A 141 -0.22 14.96 -7.76
N THR A 142 -0.16 16.06 -7.01
CA THR A 142 0.85 16.27 -5.96
C THR A 142 0.69 15.24 -4.85
N SER A 143 -0.54 14.96 -4.37
CA SER A 143 -0.80 13.95 -3.34
C SER A 143 -0.32 12.55 -3.75
N ILE A 144 -0.54 12.15 -5.01
CA ILE A 144 -0.01 10.88 -5.53
C ILE A 144 1.52 10.88 -5.55
N ILE A 145 2.13 11.96 -6.07
CA ILE A 145 3.60 12.08 -6.15
C ILE A 145 4.22 11.99 -4.75
N VAL A 146 3.71 12.75 -3.77
CA VAL A 146 4.25 12.70 -2.40
C VAL A 146 3.98 11.36 -1.72
N GLY A 147 2.85 10.71 -2.02
CA GLY A 147 2.55 9.36 -1.54
C GLY A 147 3.64 8.35 -1.89
N LEU A 148 4.31 8.50 -3.04
CA LEU A 148 5.43 7.65 -3.46
C LEU A 148 6.68 7.81 -2.57
N LEU A 149 6.83 8.89 -1.80
CA LEU A 149 7.94 9.06 -0.86
C LEU A 149 7.96 7.97 0.23
N SER A 150 6.78 7.41 0.56
CA SER A 150 6.69 6.26 1.47
C SER A 150 7.46 5.02 0.97
N LEU A 151 7.72 4.91 -0.34
CA LEU A 151 8.46 3.78 -0.91
C LEU A 151 9.92 3.74 -0.46
N VAL A 152 10.51 4.89 -0.12
CA VAL A 152 11.91 4.98 0.33
C VAL A 152 12.16 4.07 1.53
N ALA A 153 11.22 4.02 2.48
CA ALA A 153 11.27 3.11 3.63
C ALA A 153 10.53 1.78 3.38
N ALA A 154 9.41 1.79 2.64
CA ALA A 154 8.61 0.58 2.47
C ALA A 154 9.34 -0.50 1.67
N LEU A 155 10.03 -0.15 0.57
CA LEU A 155 10.70 -1.14 -0.29
C LEU A 155 11.80 -1.96 0.41
N PRO A 156 12.78 -1.34 1.11
CA PRO A 156 13.79 -2.11 1.83
C PRO A 156 13.14 -2.98 2.92
N LEU A 157 12.12 -2.48 3.61
CA LEU A 157 11.46 -3.23 4.67
C LEU A 157 10.64 -4.42 4.14
N VAL A 158 9.95 -4.26 3.01
CA VAL A 158 9.27 -5.37 2.32
C VAL A 158 10.28 -6.45 1.91
N LYS A 159 11.46 -6.07 1.43
CA LYS A 159 12.53 -7.03 1.12
C LYS A 159 12.96 -7.77 2.38
N LEU A 160 13.22 -7.09 3.48
CA LEU A 160 13.59 -7.71 4.76
C LEU A 160 12.51 -8.68 5.28
N ILE A 161 11.24 -8.27 5.25
CA ILE A 161 10.11 -9.12 5.64
C ILE A 161 10.05 -10.36 4.75
N SER A 162 10.25 -10.22 3.44
CA SER A 162 10.23 -11.34 2.51
C SER A 162 11.37 -12.33 2.76
N LEU A 163 12.57 -11.83 3.12
CA LEU A 163 13.72 -12.66 3.46
C LEU A 163 13.47 -13.44 4.76
N ALA A 164 12.99 -12.78 5.81
CA ALA A 164 12.62 -13.44 7.07
C ALA A 164 11.52 -14.51 6.88
N GLN A 165 10.56 -14.25 6.00
CA GLN A 165 9.54 -15.24 5.64
C GLN A 165 10.06 -16.38 4.74
N SER A 166 11.16 -16.17 4.03
CA SER A 166 11.76 -17.22 3.20
C SER A 166 12.55 -18.22 4.03
N GLU A 167 13.20 -17.78 5.11
CA GLU A 167 13.91 -18.65 6.05
C GLU A 167 12.98 -19.62 6.80
N THR A 168 11.70 -19.26 6.92
CA THR A 168 10.67 -20.08 7.59
C THR A 168 9.93 -21.02 6.63
N LYS A 169 10.12 -20.87 5.31
CA LYS A 169 9.51 -21.77 4.31
C LYS A 169 10.44 -22.94 4.07
N LEU A 170 9.91 -24.17 4.23
CA LEU A 170 10.58 -25.38 3.79
C LEU A 170 11.04 -25.20 2.34
N PRO A 171 12.28 -25.60 1.99
CA PRO A 171 12.73 -25.53 0.61
C PRO A 171 11.73 -26.30 -0.26
N PRO A 172 11.38 -25.78 -1.46
CA PRO A 172 10.56 -26.52 -2.39
C PRO A 172 11.23 -27.88 -2.65
N PRO A 173 10.48 -28.99 -2.73
CA PRO A 173 11.07 -30.31 -2.92
C PRO A 173 11.98 -30.30 -4.17
N GLU A 174 13.23 -30.74 -4.02
CA GLU A 174 14.26 -30.69 -5.08
C GLU A 174 13.83 -31.38 -6.37
N SER A 175 12.91 -32.34 -6.28
CA SER A 175 12.23 -32.93 -7.42
C SER A 175 10.86 -33.46 -7.02
N ILE A 176 9.88 -33.31 -7.90
CA ILE A 176 8.63 -34.06 -7.80
C ILE A 176 8.93 -35.44 -8.37
N LEU A 177 9.28 -36.39 -7.49
CA LEU A 177 9.49 -37.78 -7.88
C LEU A 177 8.15 -38.50 -7.88
N THR A 178 7.71 -38.91 -9.07
CA THR A 178 6.58 -39.83 -9.21
C THR A 178 7.17 -41.22 -9.46
N THR A 179 7.00 -42.13 -8.50
CA THR A 179 7.48 -43.50 -8.60
C THR A 179 6.33 -44.41 -9.02
N CYS A 180 6.50 -45.13 -10.12
CA CYS A 180 5.58 -46.18 -10.52
C CYS A 180 5.83 -47.47 -9.73
N GLU A 181 4.79 -48.27 -9.50
CA GLU A 181 4.91 -49.61 -8.91
C GLU A 181 5.84 -50.54 -9.70
N CYS A 182 6.05 -50.28 -11.00
CA CYS A 182 7.02 -51.02 -11.81
C CYS A 182 8.49 -50.59 -11.57
N GLY A 183 8.74 -49.63 -10.68
CA GLY A 183 10.08 -49.11 -10.35
C GLY A 183 10.55 -47.91 -11.19
N ALA A 184 9.78 -47.46 -12.18
CA ALA A 184 10.13 -46.28 -12.96
C ALA A 184 10.00 -44.99 -12.13
N VAL A 185 11.02 -44.13 -12.19
CA VAL A 185 11.08 -42.86 -11.45
C VAL A 185 11.03 -41.69 -12.43
N PHE A 186 10.02 -40.84 -12.29
CA PHE A 186 9.83 -39.66 -13.13
C PHE A 186 10.12 -38.40 -12.33
N LYS A 187 10.90 -37.47 -12.90
CA LYS A 187 11.14 -36.12 -12.35
C LYS A 187 9.98 -35.13 -12.59
N SER A 188 8.86 -35.63 -13.09
CA SER A 188 7.64 -34.88 -13.43
C SER A 188 6.42 -35.59 -12.83
N ARG A 189 5.21 -35.04 -13.03
CA ARG A 189 3.93 -35.69 -12.68
C ARG A 189 3.25 -36.27 -13.93
N PRO A 190 3.78 -37.33 -14.54
CA PRO A 190 3.13 -37.92 -15.71
C PRO A 190 1.81 -38.60 -15.29
N LEU A 191 0.80 -38.52 -16.15
CA LEU A 191 -0.48 -39.19 -15.93
C LEU A 191 -0.36 -40.70 -16.12
N LEU A 192 0.58 -41.15 -16.96
CA LEU A 192 0.81 -42.53 -17.34
C LEU A 192 2.30 -42.85 -17.24
N CYS A 193 2.62 -44.04 -16.76
CA CYS A 193 3.98 -44.57 -16.77
C CYS A 193 4.39 -44.93 -18.20
N SER A 194 5.52 -44.39 -18.68
CA SER A 194 6.06 -44.72 -20.01
C SER A 194 6.48 -46.18 -20.15
N GLU A 195 6.87 -46.82 -19.04
CA GLU A 195 7.40 -48.20 -19.04
C GLU A 195 6.29 -49.25 -19.03
N CYS A 196 5.29 -49.09 -18.15
CA CYS A 196 4.27 -50.12 -17.93
C CYS A 196 2.85 -49.69 -18.33
N GLY A 197 2.68 -48.46 -18.83
CA GLY A 197 1.38 -47.92 -19.26
C GLY A 197 0.37 -47.68 -18.13
N ARG A 198 0.73 -47.92 -16.86
CA ARG A 198 -0.17 -47.71 -15.72
C ARG A 198 -0.41 -46.23 -15.45
N GLN A 199 -1.61 -45.91 -14.99
CA GLN A 199 -1.98 -44.56 -14.59
C GLN A 199 -1.35 -44.21 -13.23
N LEU A 200 -0.60 -43.11 -13.17
CA LEU A 200 0.17 -42.68 -11.99
C LEU A 200 -0.50 -41.57 -11.19
N SER A 201 -1.38 -40.80 -11.81
CA SER A 201 -2.16 -39.76 -11.15
C SER A 201 -3.58 -40.26 -10.92
N LYS A 202 -3.90 -40.64 -9.67
CA LYS A 202 -5.30 -40.65 -9.24
C LYS A 202 -5.75 -39.18 -9.13
N ARG A 203 -6.81 -38.83 -9.86
CA ARG A 203 -7.56 -37.60 -9.61
C ARG A 203 -8.33 -37.80 -8.31
N GLU A 204 -7.75 -37.36 -7.20
CA GLU A 204 -8.47 -37.03 -5.96
C GLU A 204 -8.28 -35.54 -5.70
#